data_AF-A0A919W551-F1
#
_entry.id   AF-A0A919W551-F1
#
_cell.length_a   1.000
_cell.length_b   1.000
_cell.length_c   1.000
_cell.angle_alpha   90.00
_cell.angle_beta   90.00
_cell.angle_gamma   90.00
#
_symmetry.space_group_name_H-M   'P 1'
#
loop_
_entity.id
_entity.type
_entity.pdbx_description
1 polymer ?
#
loop_
_entity_poly.entity_id
_entity_poly.type
_entity_poly.pdbx_seq_one_letter_code
_entity_poly.pdbx_strand_id
1 'polypeptide(L)' 'MTIRTGGIENTRWVSHIAQIHLTTDRRRLDADVVAGADQRVIAADKAAVVESRQDYAQVLGRTRFDVTV' A
#
# COMPACT_ATOMS: atom_id res chain seq x y z
N MET A 1 24.73 12.36 25.36
CA MET A 1 24.05 13.22 24.37
C MET A 1 23.08 12.33 23.62
N THR A 2 21.79 12.37 23.97
CA THR A 2 20.79 11.45 23.42
C THR A 2 20.04 12.17 22.30
N ILE A 3 20.35 11.84 21.05
CA ILE A 3 19.66 12.41 19.89
C ILE A 3 18.30 11.72 19.78
N ARG A 4 17.22 12.42 20.13
CA ARG A 4 15.85 11.98 19.85
C ARG A 4 15.48 12.39 18.43
N THR A 5 15.81 11.56 17.45
CA THR A 5 15.30 11.67 16.07
C THR A 5 13.99 10.89 15.96
N GLY A 6 12.96 11.32 16.67
CA GLY A 6 11.70 10.57 16.73
C GLY A 6 10.53 11.52 16.76
N GLY A 7 9.85 11.70 15.63
CA GLY A 7 8.55 12.35 15.65
C GLY A 7 7.91 12.61 14.30
N ILE A 8 8.68 13.04 13.28
CA ILE A 8 8.08 13.51 12.02
C ILE A 8 8.81 12.95 10.79
N GLU A 9 10.14 12.91 10.81
CA GLU A 9 10.93 12.35 9.70
C GLU A 9 10.71 10.85 9.52
N ASN A 10 10.62 10.11 10.64
CA ASN A 10 10.31 8.68 10.63
C ASN A 10 8.90 8.43 10.05
N THR A 11 7.89 9.20 10.46
CA THR A 11 6.52 9.06 9.94
C THR A 11 6.43 9.38 8.44
N ARG A 12 7.14 10.42 7.97
CA ARG A 12 7.21 10.74 6.54
C ARG A 12 7.87 9.62 5.75
N TRP A 13 8.99 9.10 6.23
CA TRP A 13 9.69 7.99 5.59
C TRP A 13 8.83 6.72 5.51
N VAL A 14 8.17 6.34 6.61
CA VAL A 14 7.28 5.17 6.64
C VAL A 14 6.09 5.36 5.71
N SER A 15 5.49 6.56 5.67
CA SER A 15 4.39 6.88 4.75
C SER A 15 4.82 6.82 3.28
N HIS A 16 6.05 7.23 2.98
CA HIS A 16 6.61 7.17 1.64
C HIS A 16 6.83 5.72 1.18
N ILE A 17 7.38 4.86 2.05
CA ILE A 17 7.55 3.43 1.75
C ILE A 17 6.18 2.78 1.48
N ALA A 18 5.19 3.01 2.33
CA ALA A 18 3.85 2.46 2.15
C ALA A 18 3.19 2.95 0.84
N GLN A 19 3.41 4.21 0.46
CA GLN A 19 2.95 4.74 -0.83
C GLN A 19 3.64 4.05 -2.02
N ILE A 20 4.95 3.79 -1.93
CA ILE A 20 5.70 3.07 -2.97
C ILE A 20 5.14 1.65 -3.12
N HIS A 21 4.94 0.93 -2.03
CA HIS A 21 4.39 -0.43 -2.05
C HIS A 21 3.03 -0.47 -2.74
N LEU A 22 2.09 0.40 -2.32
CA LEU A 22 0.78 0.52 -2.95
C LEU A 22 0.87 0.83 -4.44
N THR A 23 1.79 1.72 -4.84
CA THR A 23 1.97 2.07 -6.25
C THR A 23 2.52 0.90 -7.06
N THR A 24 3.46 0.14 -6.49
CA THR A 24 4.04 -1.05 -7.11
C THR A 24 2.98 -2.14 -7.31
N ASP A 25 2.20 -2.44 -6.28
CA ASP A 25 1.16 -3.47 -6.36
C ASP A 25 0.08 -3.10 -7.38
N ARG A 26 -0.29 -1.81 -7.44
CA ARG A 26 -1.26 -1.34 -8.43
C ARG A 26 -0.71 -1.44 -9.86
N ARG A 27 0.56 -1.10 -10.07
CA ARG A 27 1.20 -1.26 -11.39
C ARG A 27 1.30 -2.72 -11.81
N ARG A 28 1.56 -3.62 -10.87
CA ARG A 28 1.59 -5.06 -11.11
C ARG A 28 0.21 -5.56 -11.54
N LEU A 29 -0.83 -5.20 -10.80
CA LEU A 29 -2.21 -5.51 -11.17
C LEU A 29 -2.57 -4.99 -12.57
N ASP A 30 -2.23 -3.73 -12.87
CA ASP A 30 -2.50 -3.14 -14.18
C ASP A 30 -1.75 -3.89 -15.30
N ALA A 31 -0.49 -4.27 -15.07
CA ALA A 31 0.31 -5.04 -16.02
C ALA A 31 -0.27 -6.44 -16.26
N ASP A 32 -0.68 -7.15 -15.21
CA ASP A 32 -1.25 -8.50 -15.31
C ASP A 32 -2.62 -8.48 -15.97
N VAL A 33 -3.43 -7.44 -15.75
CA VAL A 33 -4.69 -7.23 -16.48
C VAL A 33 -4.42 -7.00 -17.97
N VAL A 34 -3.45 -6.15 -18.34
CA VAL A 34 -3.09 -5.89 -19.74
C VAL A 34 -2.51 -7.13 -20.42
N ALA A 35 -1.72 -7.92 -19.69
CA ALA A 35 -1.14 -9.17 -20.18
C ALA A 35 -2.17 -10.30 -20.32
N GLY A 36 -3.40 -10.12 -19.84
CA GLY A 36 -4.43 -11.15 -19.85
C GLY A 36 -4.11 -12.31 -18.90
N ALA A 37 -3.49 -12.02 -17.75
CA ALA A 37 -3.21 -13.01 -16.72
C ALA A 37 -4.51 -13.69 -16.26
N ASP A 38 -4.38 -14.90 -15.73
CA ASP A 38 -5.54 -15.65 -15.26
C ASP A 38 -6.23 -14.97 -14.06
N GLN A 39 -7.48 -15.35 -13.82
CA GLN A 39 -8.30 -14.74 -12.77
C GLN A 39 -7.73 -14.95 -11.35
N ARG A 40 -6.94 -16.01 -11.11
CA ARG A 40 -6.34 -16.27 -9.80
C ARG A 40 -5.19 -15.30 -9.54
N VAL A 41 -4.36 -15.04 -10.55
CA VAL A 41 -3.29 -14.04 -10.48
C VAL A 41 -3.87 -12.64 -10.23
N ILE A 42 -4.87 -12.24 -11.03
CA ILE A 42 -5.55 -10.95 -10.85
C ILE A 42 -6.20 -10.82 -9.46
N ALA A 43 -6.78 -11.91 -8.93
CA ALA A 43 -7.37 -11.90 -7.60
C ALA A 43 -6.32 -11.74 -6.49
N ALA A 44 -5.18 -12.41 -6.61
CA ALA A 44 -4.06 -12.27 -5.67
C ALA A 44 -3.52 -10.84 -5.67
N ASP A 45 -3.31 -10.25 -6.85
CA ASP A 45 -2.83 -8.88 -6.98
C ASP A 45 -3.83 -7.85 -6.44
N LYS A 46 -5.14 -8.07 -6.64
CA LYS A 46 -6.19 -7.25 -6.00
C LYS A 46 -6.13 -7.33 -4.48
N ALA A 47 -5.90 -8.52 -3.91
CA ALA A 47 -5.76 -8.69 -2.47
C ALA A 47 -4.54 -7.92 -1.93
N ALA A 48 -3.39 -8.01 -2.62
CA ALA A 48 -2.19 -7.25 -2.28
C ALA A 48 -2.43 -5.74 -2.32
N VAL A 49 -3.15 -5.22 -3.33
CA VAL A 49 -3.52 -3.80 -3.39
C VAL A 49 -4.41 -3.39 -2.21
N VAL A 50 -5.35 -4.24 -1.79
CA VAL A 50 -6.21 -3.96 -0.62
C VAL A 50 -5.39 -3.91 0.66
N GLU A 51 -4.48 -4.87 0.86
CA GLU A 51 -3.56 -4.91 2.01
C GLU A 51 -2.69 -3.65 2.06
N SER A 52 -2.00 -3.32 0.95
CA SER A 52 -1.18 -2.10 0.85
C SER A 52 -1.96 -0.81 1.09
N ARG A 53 -3.25 -0.75 0.73
CA ARG A 53 -4.13 0.39 1.05
C ARG A 53 -4.41 0.48 2.54
N GLN A 54 -4.65 -0.65 3.20
CA GLN A 54 -4.89 -0.69 4.64
C GLN A 54 -3.63 -0.26 5.39
N ASP A 55 -2.46 -0.76 5.01
CA ASP A 55 -1.18 -0.38 5.60
C ASP A 55 -0.89 1.11 5.42
N TYR A 56 -1.07 1.64 4.21
CA TYR A 56 -0.92 3.08 3.97
C TYR A 56 -1.88 3.93 4.81
N ALA A 57 -3.13 3.49 4.96
CA ALA A 57 -4.12 4.18 5.80
C ALA A 57 -3.77 4.13 7.29
N GLN A 58 -3.27 3.00 7.79
CA GLN A 58 -2.78 2.84 9.17
C GLN A 58 -1.61 3.77 9.45
N VAL A 59 -0.63 3.84 8.53
CA VAL A 59 0.55 4.71 8.66
C VAL A 59 0.17 6.20 8.68
N LEU A 60 -0.86 6.59 7.93
CA LEU A 60 -1.37 7.96 7.92
C LEU A 60 -2.29 8.28 9.11
N GLY A 61 -2.57 7.33 10.00
CA GLY A 61 -3.53 7.51 11.10
C GLY A 61 -4.97 7.77 10.63
N ARG A 62 -5.29 7.44 9.37
CA ARG A 62 -6.65 7.57 8.83
C ARG A 62 -7.37 6.23 8.96
N THR A 63 -7.91 6.00 10.15
CA THR A 63 -8.76 4.84 10.44
C THR A 63 -10.14 5.03 9.79
N ARG A 64 -10.35 4.38 8.64
CA ARG A 64 -11.62 3.95 7.99
C ARG A 64 -11.61 4.24 6.50
N PHE A 65 -11.39 3.20 5.72
CA PHE A 65 -12.05 3.06 4.42
C PHE A 65 -12.98 1.86 4.56
N ASP A 66 -14.28 2.14 4.68
CA ASP A 66 -15.32 1.16 4.36
C ASP A 66 -15.13 0.78 2.89
N VAL A 67 -14.62 -0.43 2.67
CA VAL A 67 -14.54 -1.03 1.35
C VAL A 67 -15.77 -1.91 1.24
N THR A 68 -16.89 -1.32 0.82
CA THR A 68 -18.03 -2.08 0.30
C THR A 68 -17.62 -2.60 -1.07
N VAL A 69 -17.50 -3.92 -1.20
CA VAL A 69 -17.43 -4.65 -2.48
C VAL A 69 -18.68 -5.49 -2.61
#